data_AF-A0A6V7HU01-F1
#
_entry.id   AF-A0A6V7HU01-F1
#
_cell.length_a   1.000
_cell.length_b   1.000
_cell.length_c   1.000
_cell.angle_alpha   90.00
_cell.angle_beta   90.00
_cell.angle_gamma   90.00
#
_symmetry.space_group_name_H-M   'P 1'
#
loop_
_entity.id
_entity.type
_entity.pdbx_description
1 polymer ?
#
loop_
_entity_poly.entity_id
_entity_poly.type
_entity_poly.pdbx_seq_one_letter_code
_entity_poly.pdbx_strand_id
1 'polypeptide(L)'
;QLASAAPEHLFSAFETNVKASNQILDETVQEIMETWTDQPGFPVVSVKITDGVATLSQERFLLKNPDGISIQNGWKIPITWTSKSNPDFVSTVPKFWLKKAIDEVTLKIAEDDWVIFNVQQA
;
A
#
# COMPACT_ATOMS: atom_id res chain seq x y z
N GLN A 1 -21.47 -26.42 16.87
CA GLN A 1 -20.63 -25.68 17.84
C GLN A 1 -20.29 -24.36 17.15
N LEU A 2 -20.65 -23.21 17.74
CA LEU A 2 -20.26 -21.91 17.19
C LEU A 2 -19.05 -21.43 18.00
N ALA A 3 -17.95 -21.12 17.33
CA ALA A 3 -16.75 -20.55 17.92
C ALA A 3 -16.69 -19.04 17.66
N SER A 4 -16.03 -18.29 18.55
CA SER A 4 -15.70 -16.89 18.34
C SER A 4 -14.38 -16.76 17.57
N ALA A 5 -14.21 -15.66 16.84
CA ALA A 5 -12.97 -15.33 16.17
C ALA A 5 -12.41 -14.00 16.69
N ALA A 6 -11.09 -13.87 16.60
CA ALA A 6 -10.32 -12.66 16.83
C ALA A 6 -9.46 -12.37 15.57
N PRO A 7 -8.96 -11.14 15.36
CA PRO A 7 -8.29 -10.74 14.12
C PRO A 7 -7.20 -11.71 13.62
N GLU A 8 -6.40 -12.26 14.52
CA GLU A 8 -5.34 -13.23 14.24
C GLU A 8 -5.84 -14.50 13.54
N HIS A 9 -7.09 -14.92 13.80
CA HIS A 9 -7.71 -16.06 13.13
C HIS A 9 -7.97 -15.75 11.65
N LEU A 10 -8.39 -14.51 11.36
CA LEU A 10 -8.61 -14.06 9.98
C LEU A 10 -7.28 -13.95 9.23
N PHE A 11 -6.27 -13.34 9.84
CA PHE A 11 -4.96 -13.15 9.22
C PHE A 11 -4.28 -14.50 8.92
N SER A 12 -4.38 -15.46 9.84
CA SER A 12 -3.87 -16.83 9.64
C SER A 12 -4.57 -17.57 8.49
N ALA A 13 -5.90 -17.40 8.36
CA ALA A 13 -6.66 -18.00 7.27
C ALA A 13 -6.24 -17.41 5.90
N PHE A 14 -6.03 -16.10 5.82
CA PHE A 14 -5.52 -15.45 4.61
C PHE A 14 -4.09 -15.85 4.28
N GLU A 15 -3.19 -15.88 5.27
CA GLU A 15 -1.80 -16.34 5.12
C GLU A 15 -1.73 -17.76 4.53
N THR A 16 -2.63 -18.65 4.97
CA THR A 16 -2.75 -20.01 4.43
C THR A 16 -3.12 -20.00 2.94
N ASN A 17 -4.06 -19.13 2.55
CA ASN A 17 -4.48 -19.01 1.15
C ASN A 17 -3.40 -18.36 0.26
N VAL A 18 -2.68 -17.35 0.77
CA VAL A 18 -1.54 -16.73 0.08
C VAL A 18 -0.51 -17.80 -0.27
N LYS A 19 -0.09 -18.60 0.73
CA LYS A 19 0.85 -19.72 0.54
C LYS A 19 0.34 -20.75 -0.46
N ALA A 20 -0.94 -21.09 -0.42
CA ALA A 20 -1.54 -22.05 -1.37
C ALA A 20 -1.61 -21.51 -2.81
N SER A 21 -1.71 -20.19 -2.98
CA SER A 21 -1.79 -19.53 -4.29
C SER A 21 -0.44 -19.24 -4.95
N ASN A 22 0.68 -19.61 -4.29
CA ASN A 22 2.05 -19.24 -4.70
C ASN A 22 2.27 -17.72 -4.86
N GLN A 23 1.44 -16.89 -4.23
CA GLN A 23 1.74 -15.48 -4.08
C GLN A 23 2.83 -15.30 -3.03
N ILE A 24 3.86 -14.53 -3.36
CA ILE A 24 4.94 -14.19 -2.45
C ILE A 24 4.67 -12.80 -1.89
N LEU A 25 4.46 -12.74 -0.58
CA LEU A 25 4.52 -11.49 0.19
C LEU A 25 5.84 -11.49 0.94
N ASP A 26 6.51 -10.35 0.98
CA ASP A 26 7.77 -10.20 1.72
C ASP A 26 7.54 -10.07 3.24
N GLU A 27 6.29 -9.81 3.65
CA GLU A 27 5.83 -9.69 5.04
C GLU A 27 4.59 -10.57 5.20
N THR A 28 4.32 -11.06 6.40
CA THR A 28 3.13 -11.86 6.69
C THR A 28 1.86 -11.04 6.58
N VAL A 29 0.71 -11.70 6.33
CA VAL A 29 -0.59 -11.02 6.35
C VAL A 29 -0.83 -10.33 7.70
N GLN A 30 -0.38 -10.93 8.80
CA GLN A 30 -0.51 -10.33 10.12
C GLN A 30 0.27 -9.01 10.23
N GLU A 31 1.55 -8.99 9.86
CA GLU A 31 2.37 -7.77 9.90
C GLU A 31 1.79 -6.65 9.03
N ILE A 32 1.21 -6.98 7.87
CA ILE A 32 0.53 -6.00 7.01
C ILE A 32 -0.72 -5.47 7.72
N MET A 33 -1.60 -6.36 8.15
CA MET A 33 -2.92 -6.00 8.66
C MET A 33 -2.85 -5.27 10.00
N GLU A 34 -1.91 -5.61 10.88
CA GLU A 34 -1.68 -4.88 12.14
C GLU A 34 -1.42 -3.38 11.90
N THR A 35 -0.71 -3.03 10.82
CA THR A 35 -0.51 -1.60 10.48
C THR A 35 -1.80 -0.88 10.09
N TRP A 36 -2.83 -1.59 9.66
CA TRP A 36 -4.13 -1.05 9.28
C TRP A 36 -5.18 -1.14 10.41
N THR A 37 -5.09 -2.15 11.28
CA THR A 37 -6.11 -2.40 12.31
C THR A 37 -5.77 -1.80 13.67
N ASP A 38 -4.49 -1.65 13.99
CA ASP A 38 -4.07 -1.33 15.36
C ASP A 38 -3.77 0.15 15.57
N GLN A 39 -3.95 0.97 14.53
CA GLN A 39 -3.81 2.41 14.60
C GLN A 39 -4.96 3.17 13.91
N PRO A 40 -5.39 4.32 14.46
CA PRO A 40 -6.49 5.09 13.87
C PRO A 40 -6.15 5.70 12.50
N GLY A 41 -7.19 6.05 11.74
CA GLY A 41 -7.03 6.83 10.51
C GLY A 41 -6.40 6.06 9.36
N PHE A 42 -5.88 6.79 8.38
CA PHE A 42 -5.33 6.24 7.14
C PHE A 42 -4.24 7.16 6.58
N PRO A 43 -3.36 6.66 5.69
CA PRO A 43 -2.29 7.45 5.10
C PRO A 43 -2.76 8.28 3.90
N VAL A 44 -2.12 9.43 3.70
CA VAL A 44 -1.90 10.04 2.37
C VAL A 44 -0.56 9.56 1.86
N VAL A 45 -0.52 9.12 0.60
CA VAL A 45 0.72 8.84 -0.11
C VAL A 45 1.03 10.02 -1.03
N SER A 46 2.15 10.68 -0.76
CA SER A 46 2.72 11.71 -1.65
C SER A 46 3.68 11.05 -2.62
N VAL A 47 3.56 11.41 -3.90
CA VAL A 47 4.42 10.86 -4.96
C VAL A 47 5.15 12.00 -5.66
N LYS A 48 6.47 11.91 -5.72
CA LYS A 48 7.32 12.77 -6.55
C LYS A 48 8.02 11.91 -7.59
N ILE A 49 7.86 12.27 -8.87
CA ILE A 49 8.50 11.56 -9.98
C ILE A 49 9.63 12.43 -10.52
N THR A 50 10.85 11.87 -10.62
CA THR A 50 12.02 12.50 -11.23
C THR A 50 12.72 11.44 -12.09
N ASP A 51 12.94 11.72 -13.37
CA ASP A 51 13.62 10.82 -14.31
C ASP A 51 13.08 9.37 -14.32
N GLY A 52 11.74 9.23 -14.28
CA GLY A 52 11.07 7.93 -14.25
C GLY A 52 11.14 7.19 -12.90
N VAL A 53 11.73 7.78 -11.86
CA VAL A 53 11.74 7.22 -10.50
C VAL A 53 10.68 7.92 -9.66
N ALA A 54 9.78 7.15 -9.07
CA ALA A 54 8.80 7.65 -8.11
C ALA A 54 9.35 7.47 -6.69
N THR A 55 9.54 8.58 -5.97
CA THR A 55 9.74 8.62 -4.52
C THR A 55 8.38 8.75 -3.85
N LEU A 56 7.99 7.73 -3.08
CA LEU A 56 6.72 7.68 -2.36
C LEU A 56 6.99 7.95 -0.89
N SER A 57 6.27 8.90 -0.31
CA SER A 57 6.25 9.12 1.14
C SER A 57 4.83 9.00 1.66
N GLN A 58 4.70 8.53 2.90
CA GLN A 58 3.40 8.41 3.56
C GLN A 58 3.33 9.27 4.81
N GLU A 59 2.16 9.89 5.01
CA GLU A 59 1.81 10.55 6.26
C GLU A 59 0.35 10.29 6.65
N ARG A 60 -0.01 10.38 7.94
CA ARG A 60 -1.40 10.20 8.37
C ARG A 60 -2.23 11.38 7.86
N PHE A 61 -3.36 11.10 7.21
CA PHE A 61 -4.29 12.14 6.83
C PHE A 61 -4.99 12.76 8.05
N LEU A 62 -4.90 14.07 8.19
CA LEU A 62 -5.63 14.86 9.18
C LEU A 62 -6.22 16.09 8.50
N LEU A 63 -7.52 16.36 8.72
CA LEU A 63 -8.20 17.55 8.16
C LEU A 63 -7.57 18.87 8.63
N LYS A 64 -7.01 18.86 9.84
CA LYS A 64 -6.18 19.92 10.39
C LYS A 64 -4.91 19.25 10.87
N ASN A 65 -3.77 19.62 10.29
CA ASN A 65 -2.48 19.08 10.69
C ASN A 65 -1.91 20.00 11.77
N PRO A 66 -2.01 19.66 13.07
CA PRO A 66 -1.13 20.31 14.04
C PRO A 66 0.29 19.87 13.69
N ASP A 67 1.18 20.83 13.40
CA ASP A 67 2.57 20.55 13.05
C ASP A 67 3.16 19.49 14.00
N GLY A 68 3.68 18.39 13.44
CA GLY A 68 4.57 17.50 14.17
C GLY A 68 4.00 16.21 14.77
N ILE A 69 2.88 15.66 14.29
CA ILE A 69 2.55 14.26 14.63
C ILE A 69 3.44 13.33 13.81
N SER A 70 4.58 12.92 14.39
CA SER A 70 5.39 11.85 13.80
C SER A 70 4.65 10.52 13.90
N ILE A 71 4.65 9.79 12.79
CA ILE A 71 4.04 8.47 12.71
C ILE A 71 5.09 7.51 13.23
N GLN A 72 4.87 6.91 14.39
CA GLN A 72 5.83 5.96 14.93
C GLN A 72 5.92 4.70 14.06
N ASN A 73 4.80 4.28 13.44
CA ASN A 73 4.73 3.12 12.54
C ASN A 73 3.86 3.44 11.31
N GLY A 74 4.47 3.55 10.13
CA GLY A 74 3.72 3.72 8.87
C GLY A 74 2.87 2.50 8.53
N TRP A 75 2.00 2.65 7.53
CA TRP A 75 1.22 1.56 6.96
C TRP A 75 2.05 0.75 5.97
N LYS A 76 1.74 -0.54 5.83
CA LYS A 76 2.17 -1.35 4.67
C LYS A 76 1.15 -1.19 3.56
N ILE A 77 1.48 -0.41 2.54
CA ILE A 77 0.51 0.04 1.54
C ILE A 77 0.74 -0.69 0.22
N PRO A 78 -0.24 -1.45 -0.29
CA PRO A 78 -0.18 -1.97 -1.66
C PRO A 78 -0.36 -0.81 -2.64
N ILE A 79 0.62 -0.62 -3.52
CA ILE A 79 0.62 0.45 -4.50
C ILE A 79 0.30 -0.12 -5.88
N THR A 80 -0.71 0.46 -6.51
CA THR A 80 -1.06 0.27 -7.92
C THR A 80 -0.88 1.60 -8.66
N TRP A 81 -0.60 1.53 -9.95
CA TRP A 81 -0.62 2.68 -10.83
C TRP A 81 -0.94 2.30 -12.27
N THR A 82 -1.41 3.28 -13.02
CA THR A 82 -1.54 3.23 -14.48
C THR A 82 -0.96 4.49 -15.09
N SER A 83 -0.51 4.41 -16.34
CA SER A 83 0.09 5.54 -17.05
C SER A 83 -0.56 5.72 -18.41
N LYS A 84 -0.28 6.87 -19.03
CA LYS A 84 -0.72 7.17 -20.41
C LYS A 84 -0.30 6.11 -21.42
N SER A 85 0.95 5.66 -21.36
CA SER A 85 1.50 4.64 -22.27
C SER A 85 1.04 3.22 -21.98
N ASN A 86 0.61 2.93 -20.74
CA ASN A 86 0.08 1.64 -20.33
C ASN A 86 -1.21 1.82 -19.51
N PRO A 87 -2.32 2.21 -20.18
CA PRO A 87 -3.58 2.48 -19.53
C PRO A 87 -4.27 1.16 -19.15
N ASP A 88 -4.26 0.87 -17.85
CA ASP A 88 -4.96 -0.25 -17.22
C ASP A 88 -5.61 0.27 -15.95
N PHE A 89 -6.86 0.70 -16.10
CA PHE A 89 -7.69 1.17 -15.01
C PHE A 89 -8.49 0.02 -14.35
N VAL A 90 -8.23 -1.23 -14.72
CA VAL A 90 -9.02 -2.40 -14.29
C VAL A 90 -8.27 -3.22 -13.23
N SER A 91 -6.98 -3.46 -13.42
CA SER A 91 -6.20 -4.30 -12.51
C SER A 91 -5.90 -3.60 -11.19
N THR A 92 -6.33 -4.20 -10.09
CA THR A 92 -6.03 -3.78 -8.71
C THR A 92 -4.91 -4.61 -8.07
N VAL A 93 -4.22 -5.46 -8.86
CA VAL A 93 -3.10 -6.26 -8.38
C VAL A 93 -1.93 -5.33 -8.00
N PRO A 94 -1.45 -5.36 -6.75
CA PRO A 94 -0.35 -4.50 -6.31
C PRO A 94 0.90 -4.71 -7.19
N LYS A 95 1.48 -3.59 -7.65
CA LYS A 95 2.73 -3.58 -8.43
C LYS A 95 3.95 -3.30 -7.54
N PHE A 96 3.71 -2.72 -6.37
CA PHE A 96 4.73 -2.37 -5.38
C PHE A 96 4.10 -2.36 -3.99
N TRP A 97 4.92 -2.53 -2.96
CA TRP A 97 4.51 -2.37 -1.56
C TRP A 97 5.36 -1.27 -0.92
N LEU A 98 4.73 -0.18 -0.50
CA LEU A 98 5.36 0.85 0.32
C LEU A 98 5.39 0.36 1.76
N LYS A 99 6.59 0.02 2.24
CA LYS A 99 6.78 -0.65 3.54
C LYS A 99 7.42 0.26 4.58
N LYS A 100 8.08 1.32 4.14
CA LYS A 100 8.71 2.34 4.98
C LYS A 100 7.95 3.65 4.88
N ALA A 101 8.34 4.62 5.71
CA ALA A 101 7.84 5.99 5.61
C ALA A 101 8.14 6.60 4.22
N ILE A 102 9.27 6.22 3.63
CA ILE A 102 9.69 6.61 2.28
C ILE A 102 10.28 5.38 1.59
N ASP A 103 9.80 5.07 0.39
CA ASP A 103 10.41 4.10 -0.52
C ASP A 103 10.43 4.66 -1.96
N GLU A 104 11.19 4.01 -2.84
CA GLU A 104 11.31 4.39 -4.25
C GLU A 104 10.99 3.23 -5.17
N VAL A 105 10.37 3.53 -6.31
CA VAL A 105 10.08 2.57 -7.36
C VAL A 105 10.36 3.16 -8.74
N THR A 106 11.06 2.41 -9.58
CA THR A 106 11.28 2.79 -10.98
C THR A 106 10.02 2.52 -11.79
N LEU A 107 9.49 3.57 -12.43
CA LEU A 107 8.37 3.51 -13.34
C LEU A 107 8.88 3.30 -14.76
N LYS A 108 8.35 2.30 -15.46
CA LYS A 108 8.61 2.08 -16.89
C LYS A 108 7.65 2.93 -17.71
N ILE A 109 7.89 4.25 -17.75
CA ILE A 109 7.02 5.25 -18.39
C ILE A 109 7.82 6.17 -19.32
N ALA A 110 7.15 6.83 -20.27
CA ALA A 110 7.76 7.87 -21.10
C ALA A 110 7.88 9.21 -20.33
N GLU A 111 8.72 10.12 -20.81
CA GLU A 111 9.05 11.39 -20.15
C GLU A 111 7.82 12.29 -19.91
N ASP A 112 6.84 12.27 -20.82
CA ASP A 112 5.61 13.07 -20.75
C ASP A 112 4.35 12.26 -20.35
N ASP A 113 4.53 11.12 -19.70
CA ASP A 113 3.41 10.30 -19.25
C ASP A 113 2.80 10.86 -17.96
N TRP A 114 1.47 11.01 -17.94
CA TRP A 114 0.76 11.06 -16.67
C TRP A 114 0.79 9.68 -16.02
N VAL A 115 0.78 9.66 -14.69
CA VAL A 115 0.65 8.45 -13.88
C VAL A 115 -0.43 8.68 -12.83
N ILE A 116 -1.35 7.73 -12.72
CA ILE A 116 -2.41 7.74 -11.71
C ILE A 116 -2.16 6.57 -10.78
N PHE A 117 -1.99 6.86 -9.50
CA PHE A 117 -1.82 5.87 -8.44
C PHE A 117 -3.16 5.49 -7.82
N ASN A 118 -3.20 4.34 -7.16
CA ASN A 118 -4.40 3.77 -6.53
C ASN A 118 -5.56 3.55 -7.52
N VAL A 119 -5.33 2.68 -8.49
CA VAL A 119 -6.31 2.29 -9.52
C VAL A 119 -7.61 1.84 -8.84
N GLN A 120 -8.74 2.43 -9.25
CA GLN A 120 -10.08 2.22 -8.70
C GLN A 120 -10.28 2.58 -7.22
N GLN A 121 -9.29 3.15 -6.54
CA GLN A 121 -9.38 3.40 -5.10
C GLN A 121 -9.69 2.11 -4.31
N ALA A 122 -9.02 1.01 -4.70
CA ALA A 122 -9.25 -0.34 -4.17
C ALA A 122 -8.55 -0.61 -2.84
#